data_AF-X6BYT9-F1
#
_entry.id   AF-X6BYT9-F1
#
_cell.length_a   1.000
_cell.length_b   1.000
_cell.length_c   1.000
_cell.angle_alpha   90.00
_cell.angle_beta   90.00
_cell.angle_gamma   90.00
#
_symmetry.space_group_name_H-M   'P 1'
#
loop_
_entity.id
_entity.type
_entity.pdbx_description
1 polymer ?
#
loop_
_entity_poly.entity_id
_entity_poly.type
_entity_poly.pdbx_seq_one_letter_code
_entity_poly.pdbx_strand_id
1 'polypeptide(L)'
;MATFVHIFDSLIEDYKTGNFGTIDEHAELLVDQRYVERTLITCILSSTWTYEKAIDAADIFLAEFREGDRSSSLPDEETIESLLRSRRIRHRFPKSKARQLKASLSTIDRMQESAVGFFDKFASERLARDFVSTNFSGLGYKQSSMFLRDIGVARELAVIDIHIIWFLENVESMTVSNLSKKNYLLLEDYLRAFSEKIGISINALDRLIWMSVREFRKMKRNSGCGMQYALPLGG
;
A
#
# COMPACT_ATOMS: atom_id res chain seq x y z
N MET A 1 0.98 -21.99 -15.63
CA MET A 1 -0.15 -21.22 -15.06
C MET A 1 -1.09 -22.08 -14.25
N ALA A 2 -1.39 -23.33 -14.66
CA ALA A 2 -2.19 -24.28 -13.85
C ALA A 2 -1.80 -24.35 -12.36
N THR A 3 -0.50 -24.38 -12.04
CA THR A 3 -0.01 -24.35 -10.65
C THR A 3 -0.39 -23.09 -9.88
N PHE A 4 -0.36 -21.91 -10.52
CA PHE A 4 -0.78 -20.66 -9.86
C PHE A 4 -2.27 -20.68 -9.57
N VAL A 5 -3.09 -21.05 -10.55
CA VAL A 5 -4.55 -21.12 -10.41
C VAL A 5 -4.93 -22.05 -9.27
N HIS A 6 -4.31 -23.23 -9.18
CA HIS A 6 -4.53 -24.15 -8.07
C HIS A 6 -4.18 -23.56 -6.69
N ILE A 7 -3.05 -22.86 -6.57
CA ILE A 7 -2.66 -22.17 -5.33
C ILE A 7 -3.71 -21.10 -4.98
N PHE A 8 -4.12 -20.30 -5.96
CA PHE A 8 -5.07 -19.22 -5.76
C PHE A 8 -6.45 -19.73 -5.34
N ASP A 9 -6.96 -20.75 -6.03
CA ASP A 9 -8.25 -21.39 -5.70
C ASP A 9 -8.23 -22.01 -4.30
N SER A 10 -7.14 -22.68 -3.92
CA SER A 10 -6.97 -23.23 -2.57
C SER A 10 -7.01 -22.14 -1.50
N LEU A 11 -6.34 -21.00 -1.72
CA LEU A 11 -6.35 -19.91 -0.74
C LEU A 11 -7.71 -19.20 -0.68
N ILE A 12 -8.46 -19.15 -1.79
CA ILE A 12 -9.85 -18.67 -1.80
C ILE A 12 -10.75 -19.60 -0.97
N GLU A 13 -10.59 -20.92 -1.10
CA GLU A 13 -11.34 -21.90 -0.31
C GLU A 13 -11.00 -21.79 1.19
N ASP A 14 -9.72 -21.67 1.53
CA ASP A 14 -9.26 -21.42 2.90
C ASP A 14 -9.88 -20.13 3.47
N TYR A 15 -9.96 -19.06 2.66
CA TYR A 15 -10.57 -17.79 3.06
C TYR A 15 -12.06 -17.94 3.33
N LYS A 16 -12.80 -18.60 2.43
CA LYS A 16 -14.24 -18.82 2.58
C LYS A 16 -14.60 -19.75 3.74
N THR A 17 -13.71 -20.67 4.09
CA THR A 17 -13.90 -21.59 5.22
C THR A 17 -13.45 -21.00 6.56
N GLY A 18 -12.94 -19.76 6.57
CA GLY A 18 -12.44 -19.10 7.79
C GLY A 18 -11.10 -19.65 8.30
N ASN A 19 -10.46 -20.54 7.53
CA ASN A 19 -9.15 -21.12 7.85
C ASN A 19 -7.99 -20.22 7.42
N PHE A 20 -8.27 -19.23 6.56
CA PHE A 20 -7.35 -18.16 6.29
C PHE A 20 -7.43 -17.15 7.42
N GLY A 21 -6.30 -16.89 8.10
CA GLY A 21 -6.24 -15.89 9.17
C GLY A 21 -6.87 -14.58 8.70
N THR A 22 -8.08 -14.30 9.20
CA THR A 22 -8.92 -13.18 8.81
C THR A 22 -8.33 -11.89 9.37
N ILE A 23 -7.24 -11.43 8.76
CA ILE A 23 -6.85 -10.01 8.78
C ILE A 23 -7.76 -9.26 7.79
N ASP A 24 -9.04 -9.65 7.68
CA ASP A 24 -10.10 -8.76 7.22
C ASP A 24 -10.70 -7.99 8.40
N GLU A 25 -10.32 -8.38 9.62
CA GLU A 25 -10.42 -7.52 10.78
C GLU A 25 -9.23 -6.56 10.72
N HIS A 26 -9.40 -5.45 9.99
CA HIS A 26 -9.23 -4.19 10.72
C HIS A 26 -10.30 -4.23 11.81
N ALA A 27 -10.03 -5.01 12.87
CA ALA A 27 -10.64 -4.85 14.16
C ALA A 27 -10.64 -3.34 14.40
N GLU A 28 -11.68 -2.83 15.05
CA GLU A 28 -11.83 -1.45 15.47
C GLU A 28 -10.65 -1.01 16.36
N LEU A 29 -9.46 -0.99 15.78
CA LEU A 29 -8.23 -0.47 16.30
C LEU A 29 -8.52 1.01 16.36
N LEU A 30 -8.40 1.55 17.56
CA LEU A 30 -8.52 2.96 17.78
C LEU A 30 -7.49 3.65 16.87
N VAL A 31 -7.95 4.21 15.76
CA VAL A 31 -7.09 4.90 14.79
C VAL A 31 -6.74 6.25 15.39
N ASP A 32 -5.64 6.25 16.15
CA ASP A 32 -5.07 7.47 16.71
C ASP A 32 -4.19 8.19 15.67
N GLN A 33 -3.78 9.42 16.01
CA GLN A 33 -2.93 10.21 15.14
C GLN A 33 -1.59 9.53 14.84
N ARG A 34 -1.02 8.81 15.81
CA ARG A 34 0.26 8.10 15.64
C ARG A 34 0.14 6.98 14.60
N TYR A 35 -0.97 6.24 14.62
CA TYR A 35 -1.26 5.21 13.63
C TYR A 35 -1.40 5.81 12.23
N VAL A 36 -2.15 6.92 12.09
CA VAL A 36 -2.29 7.62 10.79
C VAL A 36 -0.94 8.09 10.26
N GLU A 37 -0.11 8.72 11.10
CA GLU A 37 1.23 9.17 10.71
C GLU A 37 2.12 7.99 10.30
N ARG A 38 2.10 6.90 11.08
CA ARG A 38 2.82 5.67 10.77
C ARG A 38 2.46 5.15 9.39
N THR A 39 1.15 4.98 9.13
CA THR A 39 0.63 4.48 7.86
C THR A 39 0.99 5.40 6.70
N LEU A 40 0.90 6.72 6.89
CA LEU A 40 1.30 7.71 5.89
C LEU A 40 2.80 7.58 5.52
N ILE A 41 3.67 7.49 6.53
CA ILE A 41 5.12 7.32 6.32
C ILE A 41 5.39 6.00 5.60
N THR A 42 4.77 4.90 6.03
CA THR A 42 4.89 3.59 5.39
C THR A 42 4.45 3.63 3.92
N CYS A 43 3.32 4.27 3.59
CA CYS A 43 2.84 4.41 2.21
C CYS A 43 3.81 5.21 1.33
N ILE A 44 4.38 6.29 1.86
CA ILE A 44 5.37 7.10 1.15
C ILE A 44 6.65 6.30 0.90
N LEU A 45 7.17 5.58 1.91
CA LEU A 45 8.45 4.86 1.80
C LEU A 45 8.33 3.55 0.98
N SER A 46 7.20 2.87 1.04
CA SER A 46 6.94 1.62 0.31
C SER A 46 6.82 1.78 -1.20
N SER A 47 6.85 3.02 -1.74
CA SER A 47 6.85 3.21 -3.20
C SER A 47 8.11 2.65 -3.87
N THR A 48 9.19 2.44 -3.12
CA THR A 48 10.48 1.92 -3.64
C THR A 48 11.02 0.72 -2.86
N TRP A 49 10.32 0.30 -1.82
CA TRP A 49 10.74 -0.71 -0.86
C TRP A 49 9.69 -1.80 -0.69
N THR A 50 10.07 -2.90 -0.04
CA THR A 50 9.09 -3.83 0.51
C THR A 50 8.31 -3.14 1.63
N TYR A 51 7.07 -3.58 1.84
CA TYR A 51 6.18 -2.96 2.83
C TYR A 51 6.74 -3.10 4.25
N GLU A 52 7.35 -4.24 4.58
CA GLU A 52 7.95 -4.51 5.90
C GLU A 52 9.08 -3.54 6.22
N LYS A 53 9.96 -3.28 5.25
CA LYS A 53 11.05 -2.32 5.43
C LYS A 53 10.55 -0.88 5.60
N ALA A 54 9.45 -0.54 4.94
CA ALA A 54 8.81 0.77 5.08
C ALA A 54 8.13 0.93 6.45
N ILE A 55 7.58 -0.14 7.01
CA ILE A 55 7.09 -0.19 8.39
C ILE A 55 8.23 0.09 9.37
N ASP A 56 9.33 -0.66 9.30
CA ASP A 56 10.44 -0.51 10.25
C ASP A 56 11.00 0.93 10.23
N ALA A 57 11.10 1.52 9.04
CA ALA A 57 11.55 2.89 8.89
C ALA A 57 10.55 3.93 9.43
N ALA A 58 9.24 3.66 9.33
CA ALA A 58 8.21 4.50 9.93
C ALA A 58 8.28 4.46 11.46
N ASP A 59 8.47 3.27 12.04
CA ASP A 59 8.64 3.11 13.48
C ASP A 59 9.88 3.83 14.00
N ILE A 60 11.00 3.71 13.29
CA ILE A 60 12.23 4.47 13.59
C ILE A 60 11.97 5.98 13.53
N PHE A 61 11.26 6.46 12.51
CA PHE A 61 10.94 7.88 12.35
C PHE A 61 10.09 8.41 13.51
N LEU A 62 9.03 7.69 13.88
CA LEU A 62 8.13 8.10 14.95
C LEU A 62 8.82 8.05 16.32
N ALA A 63 9.69 7.05 16.54
CA ALA A 63 10.51 7.00 17.75
C ALA A 63 11.46 8.19 17.84
N GLU A 64 12.07 8.60 16.72
CA GLU A 64 13.02 9.71 16.69
C GLU A 64 12.36 11.08 16.89
N PHE A 65 11.20 11.30 16.25
CA PHE A 65 10.63 12.65 16.10
C PHE A 65 9.26 12.85 16.72
N ARG A 66 8.56 11.78 17.14
CA ARG A 66 7.17 11.82 17.62
C ARG A 66 6.95 11.07 18.94
N GLU A 67 8.00 10.85 19.74
CA GLU A 67 7.88 10.27 21.09
C GLU A 67 7.77 11.34 22.21
N GLY A 68 6.81 11.14 23.12
CA GLY A 68 6.60 11.94 24.33
C GLY A 68 5.94 13.31 24.12
N ASP A 69 6.00 14.17 25.14
CA ASP A 69 5.56 15.58 25.12
C ASP A 69 6.47 16.48 24.25
N ARG A 70 7.36 15.87 23.44
CA ARG A 70 8.17 16.54 22.41
C ARG A 70 7.33 16.86 21.17
N SER A 71 6.11 17.33 21.41
CA SER A 71 5.23 17.97 20.43
C SER A 71 5.77 19.36 20.10
N SER A 72 7.00 19.44 19.60
CA SER A 72 7.60 20.71 19.20
C SER A 72 8.01 20.62 17.75
N SER A 73 7.00 20.66 16.88
CA SER A 73 7.09 20.79 15.43
C SER A 73 7.78 19.64 14.67
N LEU A 74 7.32 19.35 13.46
CA LEU A 74 8.02 18.44 12.55
C LEU A 74 9.47 18.94 12.32
N PRO A 75 10.48 18.05 12.33
CA PRO A 75 11.86 18.42 11.97
C PRO A 75 11.94 19.01 10.56
N ASP A 76 13.01 19.74 10.26
CA ASP A 76 13.26 20.26 8.90
C ASP A 76 13.58 19.15 7.89
N GLU A 77 13.56 19.49 6.60
CA GLU A 77 13.80 18.52 5.50
C GLU A 77 15.21 17.90 5.61
N GLU A 78 16.22 18.66 6.05
CA GLU A 78 17.60 18.18 6.17
C GLU A 78 17.77 17.13 7.28
N THR A 79 17.11 17.35 8.42
CA THR A 79 17.10 16.42 9.55
C THR A 79 16.41 15.12 9.18
N ILE A 80 15.27 15.20 8.47
CA ILE A 80 14.58 14.00 7.96
C ILE A 80 15.47 13.28 6.93
N GLU A 81 16.11 14.02 6.01
CA GLU A 81 17.03 13.42 5.03
C GLU A 81 18.18 12.68 5.72
N SER A 82 18.75 13.28 6.77
CA SER A 82 19.84 12.68 7.55
C SER A 82 19.40 11.36 8.21
N LEU A 83 18.22 11.31 8.83
CA LEU A 83 17.66 10.08 9.39
C LEU A 83 17.49 9.00 8.30
N LEU A 84 16.90 9.37 7.15
CA LEU A 84 16.69 8.45 6.03
C LEU A 84 18.02 7.93 5.45
N ARG A 85 19.08 8.73 5.47
CA ARG A 85 20.44 8.35 5.01
C ARG A 85 21.20 7.52 6.06
N SER A 86 20.82 7.62 7.33
CA SER A 86 21.51 6.98 8.45
C SER A 86 21.61 5.46 8.27
N ARG A 87 22.54 4.83 9.02
CA ARG A 87 22.73 3.38 9.00
C ARG A 87 21.50 2.60 9.44
N ARG A 88 20.57 3.22 10.18
CA ARG A 88 19.32 2.63 10.67
C ARG A 88 18.30 2.42 9.54
N ILE A 89 18.21 3.35 8.59
CA ILE A 89 17.20 3.32 7.51
C ILE A 89 17.82 3.01 6.14
N ARG A 90 18.88 3.72 5.75
CA ARG A 90 19.58 3.59 4.45
C ARG A 90 18.62 3.65 3.24
N HIS A 91 17.79 4.69 3.17
CA HIS A 91 16.91 4.94 2.03
C HIS A 91 17.70 5.28 0.76
N ARG A 92 17.30 4.72 -0.38
CA ARG A 92 17.96 4.94 -1.68
C ARG A 92 17.76 6.37 -2.21
N PHE A 93 16.65 6.98 -1.83
CA PHE A 93 16.22 8.32 -2.28
C PHE A 93 15.91 9.24 -1.09
N PRO A 94 16.86 9.50 -0.17
CA PRO A 94 16.57 10.13 1.11
C PRO A 94 16.06 11.56 0.93
N LYS A 95 16.67 12.36 0.04
CA LYS A 95 16.27 13.75 -0.24
C LYS A 95 14.82 13.89 -0.73
N SER A 96 14.44 13.10 -1.74
CA SER A 96 13.08 13.15 -2.30
C SER A 96 12.04 12.69 -1.28
N LYS A 97 12.35 11.62 -0.52
CA LYS A 97 11.45 11.13 0.53
C LYS A 97 11.35 12.08 1.71
N ALA A 98 12.42 12.75 2.10
CA ALA A 98 12.37 13.75 3.17
C ALA A 98 11.40 14.87 2.84
N ARG A 99 11.46 15.42 1.62
CA ARG A 99 10.51 16.42 1.14
C ARG A 99 9.07 15.93 1.16
N GLN A 100 8.84 14.71 0.65
CA GLN A 100 7.51 14.10 0.61
C GLN A 100 6.93 13.91 2.01
N LEU A 101 7.73 13.34 2.93
CA LEU A 101 7.33 13.14 4.32
C LEU A 101 7.03 14.46 5.01
N LYS A 102 7.92 15.46 4.91
CA LYS A 102 7.72 16.77 5.53
C LYS A 102 6.43 17.42 5.04
N ALA A 103 6.21 17.46 3.72
CA ALA A 103 5.02 18.07 3.14
C ALA A 103 3.74 17.36 3.57
N SER A 104 3.71 16.03 3.48
CA SER A 104 2.53 15.21 3.78
C SER A 104 2.19 15.18 5.27
N LEU A 105 3.19 15.06 6.15
CA LEU A 105 2.98 15.14 7.60
C LEU A 105 2.54 16.54 8.03
N SER A 106 3.07 17.60 7.41
CA SER A 106 2.61 18.98 7.68
C SER A 106 1.15 19.20 7.26
N THR A 107 0.66 18.45 6.25
CA THR A 107 -0.75 18.47 5.89
C THR A 107 -1.60 17.81 6.97
N ILE A 108 -1.18 16.68 7.55
CA ILE A 108 -1.86 16.06 8.70
C ILE A 108 -1.84 16.99 9.92
N ASP A 109 -0.70 17.58 10.27
CA ASP A 109 -0.56 18.46 11.43
C ASP A 109 -1.47 19.71 11.38
N ARG A 110 -1.86 20.13 10.16
CA ARG A 110 -2.77 21.29 9.95
C ARG A 110 -4.25 20.91 9.97
N MET A 111 -4.58 19.62 10.00
CA MET A 111 -5.97 19.19 10.11
C MET A 111 -6.51 19.56 11.49
N GLN A 112 -7.70 20.17 11.52
CA GLN A 112 -8.37 20.58 12.77
C GLN A 112 -9.19 19.43 13.39
N GLU A 113 -9.26 18.30 12.70
CA GLU A 113 -9.99 17.10 13.07
C GLU A 113 -9.12 15.87 12.79
N SER A 114 -9.56 14.69 13.25
CA SER A 114 -8.86 13.45 12.92
C SER A 114 -8.86 13.20 11.41
N ALA A 115 -7.78 12.63 10.88
CA ALA A 115 -7.70 12.33 9.45
C ALA A 115 -8.84 11.41 8.98
N VAL A 116 -9.22 10.43 9.82
CA VAL A 116 -10.37 9.55 9.55
C VAL A 116 -11.66 10.37 9.43
N GLY A 117 -11.95 11.25 10.39
CA GLY A 117 -13.14 12.10 10.35
C GLY A 117 -13.14 13.06 9.15
N PHE A 118 -11.97 13.57 8.77
CA PHE A 118 -11.84 14.43 7.59
C PHE A 118 -12.16 13.68 6.29
N PHE A 119 -11.59 12.48 6.10
CA PHE A 119 -11.77 11.74 4.86
C PHE A 119 -13.14 11.06 4.74
N ASP A 120 -13.79 10.71 5.86
CA ASP A 120 -15.13 10.11 5.88
C ASP A 120 -16.22 11.07 5.37
N LYS A 121 -15.95 12.38 5.35
CA LYS A 121 -16.86 13.40 4.81
C LYS A 121 -16.91 13.45 3.29
N PHE A 122 -16.01 12.77 2.59
CA PHE A 122 -16.02 12.75 1.13
C PHE A 122 -17.21 11.92 0.62
N ALA A 123 -17.86 12.37 -0.46
CA ALA A 123 -19.03 11.68 -1.00
C ALA A 123 -18.74 10.26 -1.56
N SER A 124 -17.46 9.91 -1.75
CA SER A 124 -17.04 8.54 -2.06
C SER A 124 -15.57 8.31 -1.72
N GLU A 125 -15.19 7.06 -1.48
CA GLU A 125 -13.79 6.65 -1.27
C GLU A 125 -12.88 7.05 -2.44
N ARG A 126 -13.41 7.01 -3.68
CA ARG A 126 -12.68 7.45 -4.88
C ARG A 126 -12.35 8.94 -4.84
N LEU A 127 -13.25 9.77 -4.33
CA LEU A 127 -13.00 11.21 -4.16
C LEU A 127 -12.00 11.47 -3.03
N ALA A 128 -12.09 10.72 -1.93
CA ALA A 128 -11.06 10.76 -0.88
C ALA A 128 -9.68 10.39 -1.44
N ARG A 129 -9.59 9.32 -2.26
CA ARG A 129 -8.34 8.91 -2.93
C ARG A 129 -7.81 9.98 -3.86
N ASP A 130 -8.68 10.58 -4.67
CA ASP A 130 -8.31 11.64 -5.60
C ASP A 130 -7.74 12.86 -4.83
N PHE A 131 -8.37 13.22 -3.70
CA PHE A 131 -7.85 14.26 -2.80
C PHE A 131 -6.48 13.89 -2.24
N VAL A 132 -6.31 12.68 -1.70
CA VAL A 132 -5.03 12.22 -1.14
C VAL A 132 -3.94 12.26 -2.22
N SER A 133 -4.21 11.73 -3.40
CA SER A 133 -3.24 11.67 -4.50
C SER A 133 -2.79 13.05 -5.02
N THR A 134 -3.62 14.07 -4.82
CA THR A 134 -3.34 15.44 -5.25
C THR A 134 -2.64 16.26 -4.14
N ASN A 135 -3.00 16.04 -2.88
CA ASN A 135 -2.59 16.90 -1.77
C ASN A 135 -1.45 16.32 -0.90
N PHE A 136 -1.19 15.01 -0.99
CA PHE A 136 -0.14 14.34 -0.22
C PHE A 136 1.02 13.96 -1.13
N SER A 137 2.13 14.69 -0.97
CA SER A 137 3.34 14.47 -1.75
C SER A 137 3.87 13.05 -1.54
N GLY A 138 4.17 12.35 -2.65
CA GLY A 138 4.67 10.99 -2.63
C GLY A 138 3.60 9.89 -2.66
N LEU A 139 2.31 10.25 -2.61
CA LEU A 139 1.20 9.30 -2.77
C LEU A 139 0.61 9.37 -4.18
N GLY A 140 0.88 8.36 -5.00
CA GLY A 140 0.11 8.12 -6.24
C GLY A 140 -1.21 7.38 -5.96
N TYR A 141 -1.94 6.98 -7.00
CA TYR A 141 -3.21 6.25 -6.87
C TYR A 141 -3.09 5.01 -5.98
N LYS A 142 -2.11 4.14 -6.27
CA LYS A 142 -1.85 2.94 -5.47
C LYS A 142 -1.64 3.25 -3.99
N GLN A 143 -0.76 4.19 -3.68
CA GLN A 143 -0.42 4.51 -2.30
C GLN A 143 -1.53 5.27 -1.58
N SER A 144 -2.35 6.02 -2.32
CA SER A 144 -3.54 6.69 -1.77
C SER A 144 -4.62 5.66 -1.42
N SER A 145 -4.88 4.68 -2.29
CA SER A 145 -5.78 3.56 -1.99
C SER A 145 -5.30 2.78 -0.76
N MET A 146 -4.01 2.43 -0.72
CA MET A 146 -3.41 1.70 0.39
C MET A 146 -3.50 2.49 1.70
N PHE A 147 -3.18 3.80 1.67
CA PHE A 147 -3.27 4.66 2.85
C PHE A 147 -4.69 4.71 3.41
N LEU A 148 -5.70 4.99 2.56
CA LEU A 148 -7.10 5.11 2.98
C LEU A 148 -7.66 3.78 3.49
N ARG A 149 -7.26 2.66 2.87
CA ARG A 149 -7.62 1.32 3.33
C ARG A 149 -7.03 1.03 4.70
N ASP A 150 -5.73 1.24 4.86
CA ASP A 150 -5.00 0.89 6.08
C ASP A 150 -5.46 1.72 7.28
N ILE A 151 -5.92 2.97 7.09
CA ILE A 151 -6.53 3.79 8.16
C ILE A 151 -8.04 3.56 8.36
N GLY A 152 -8.64 2.60 7.65
CA GLY A 152 -10.05 2.21 7.81
C GLY A 152 -11.07 3.15 7.15
N VAL A 153 -10.64 4.09 6.30
CA VAL A 153 -11.53 5.03 5.58
C VAL A 153 -12.09 4.41 4.29
N ALA A 154 -11.38 3.46 3.70
CA ALA A 154 -11.78 2.83 2.44
C ALA A 154 -11.86 1.30 2.55
N ARG A 155 -12.92 0.72 1.99
CA ARG A 155 -13.13 -0.74 1.91
C ARG A 155 -13.20 -1.25 0.47
N GLU A 156 -13.47 -0.36 -0.49
CA GLU A 156 -13.79 -0.71 -1.88
C GLU A 156 -12.70 -0.27 -2.88
N LEU A 157 -11.63 0.37 -2.41
CA LEU A 157 -10.52 0.81 -3.25
C LEU A 157 -9.55 -0.34 -3.56
N ALA A 158 -9.22 -0.51 -4.84
CA ALA A 158 -8.19 -1.46 -5.25
C ALA A 158 -6.79 -0.88 -4.98
N VAL A 159 -5.86 -1.75 -4.58
CA VAL A 159 -4.42 -1.44 -4.50
C VAL A 159 -3.72 -2.14 -5.66
N ILE A 160 -3.76 -1.53 -6.84
CA ILE A 160 -3.15 -2.10 -8.06
C ILE A 160 -1.63 -1.96 -8.01
N ASP A 161 -0.95 -3.03 -7.58
CA ASP A 161 0.50 -3.12 -7.50
C ASP A 161 1.08 -4.10 -8.54
N ILE A 162 2.39 -4.39 -8.46
CA ILE A 162 3.06 -5.29 -9.41
C ILE A 162 2.54 -6.73 -9.39
N HIS A 163 1.94 -7.19 -8.28
CA HIS A 163 1.39 -8.53 -8.15
C HIS A 163 0.00 -8.59 -8.77
N ILE A 164 -0.81 -7.55 -8.60
CA ILE A 164 -2.09 -7.39 -9.30
C ILE A 164 -1.88 -7.26 -10.80
N ILE A 165 -0.93 -6.43 -11.25
CA ILE A 165 -0.59 -6.32 -12.67
C ILE A 165 -0.16 -7.68 -13.22
N TRP A 166 0.72 -8.39 -12.51
CA TRP A 166 1.15 -9.72 -12.92
C TRP A 166 -0.04 -10.69 -13.05
N PHE A 167 -0.97 -10.67 -12.10
CA PHE A 167 -2.18 -11.49 -12.13
C PHE A 167 -3.04 -11.15 -13.36
N LEU A 168 -3.31 -9.87 -13.59
CA LEU A 168 -4.11 -9.41 -14.74
C LEU A 168 -3.48 -9.86 -16.07
N GLU A 169 -2.16 -9.72 -16.22
CA GLU A 169 -1.47 -10.06 -17.47
C GLU A 169 -1.31 -11.58 -17.69
N ASN A 170 -1.03 -12.34 -16.63
CA ASN A 170 -0.62 -13.75 -16.75
C ASN A 170 -1.76 -14.74 -16.49
N VAL A 171 -2.82 -14.31 -15.80
CA VAL A 171 -3.98 -15.15 -15.43
C VAL A 171 -5.21 -14.69 -16.21
N GLU A 172 -5.54 -13.41 -16.14
CA GLU A 172 -6.70 -12.84 -16.85
C GLU A 172 -6.40 -12.48 -18.32
N SER A 173 -5.14 -12.62 -18.75
CA SER A 173 -4.70 -12.32 -20.12
C SER A 173 -5.04 -10.89 -20.57
N MET A 174 -5.07 -9.94 -19.63
CA MET A 174 -5.35 -8.53 -19.86
C MET A 174 -4.05 -7.74 -20.04
N THR A 175 -3.94 -6.99 -21.13
CA THR A 175 -2.79 -6.09 -21.32
C THR A 175 -2.91 -4.88 -20.40
N VAL A 176 -2.00 -4.76 -19.43
CA VAL A 176 -1.93 -3.59 -18.56
C VAL A 176 -0.99 -2.57 -19.20
N SER A 177 -1.58 -1.50 -19.74
CA SER A 177 -0.81 -0.35 -20.24
C SER A 177 -0.37 0.56 -19.08
N ASN A 178 0.07 1.78 -19.37
CA ASN A 178 0.47 2.72 -18.31
C ASN A 178 -0.65 2.89 -17.25
N LEU A 179 -0.27 2.98 -15.98
CA LEU A 179 -1.21 3.23 -14.88
C LEU A 179 -1.61 4.71 -14.80
N SER A 180 -2.13 5.25 -15.91
CA SER A 180 -2.82 6.54 -15.90
C SER A 180 -4.06 6.47 -15.01
N LYS A 181 -4.55 7.63 -14.53
CA LYS A 181 -5.80 7.70 -13.74
C LYS A 181 -6.95 6.92 -14.39
N LYS A 182 -7.14 7.10 -15.70
CA LYS A 182 -8.20 6.42 -16.47
C LYS A 182 -8.03 4.90 -16.44
N ASN A 183 -6.81 4.42 -16.70
CA ASN A 183 -6.55 2.98 -16.72
C ASN A 183 -6.64 2.37 -15.32
N TYR A 184 -6.19 3.09 -14.30
CA TYR A 184 -6.32 2.64 -12.91
C TYR A 184 -7.78 2.41 -12.53
N LEU A 185 -8.68 3.34 -12.88
CA LEU A 185 -10.11 3.23 -12.61
C LEU A 185 -10.75 2.04 -13.35
N LEU A 186 -10.39 1.84 -14.62
CA LEU A 186 -10.91 0.71 -15.41
C LEU A 186 -10.49 -0.65 -14.82
N LEU A 187 -9.23 -0.76 -14.41
CA LEU A 187 -8.73 -1.98 -13.77
C LEU A 187 -9.34 -2.17 -12.38
N GLU A 188 -9.58 -1.10 -11.63
CA GLU A 188 -10.28 -1.16 -10.34
C GLU A 188 -11.72 -1.64 -10.51
N ASP A 189 -12.47 -1.11 -11.50
CA ASP A 189 -13.84 -1.58 -11.79
C ASP A 189 -13.85 -3.07 -12.15
N TYR A 190 -12.88 -3.53 -12.94
CA TYR A 190 -12.71 -4.94 -13.26
C TYR A 190 -12.42 -5.79 -12.01
N LEU A 191 -11.47 -5.37 -11.16
CA LEU A 191 -11.12 -6.11 -9.94
C LEU A 191 -12.28 -6.17 -8.94
N ARG A 192 -13.09 -5.12 -8.86
CA ARG A 192 -14.33 -5.09 -8.08
C ARG A 192 -15.32 -6.14 -8.57
N ALA A 193 -15.64 -6.11 -9.86
CA ALA A 193 -16.53 -7.10 -10.47
C ALA A 193 -15.99 -8.54 -10.34
N PHE A 194 -14.67 -8.72 -10.43
CA PHE A 194 -14.02 -10.01 -10.19
C PHE A 194 -14.20 -10.47 -8.74
N SER A 195 -13.93 -9.59 -7.76
CA SER A 195 -14.07 -9.89 -6.33
C SER A 195 -15.50 -10.27 -5.95
N GLU A 196 -16.49 -9.54 -6.47
CA GLU A 196 -17.92 -9.82 -6.29
C GLU A 196 -18.30 -11.19 -6.88
N LYS A 197 -17.83 -11.49 -8.10
CA LYS A 197 -18.09 -12.77 -8.77
C LYS A 197 -17.57 -13.97 -7.98
N ILE A 198 -16.38 -13.85 -7.40
CA ILE A 198 -15.80 -14.95 -6.61
C ILE A 198 -16.23 -14.92 -5.14
N GLY A 199 -16.95 -13.88 -4.70
CA GLY A 199 -17.52 -13.77 -3.36
C GLY A 199 -16.48 -13.53 -2.26
N ILE A 200 -15.52 -12.65 -2.49
CA ILE A 200 -14.56 -12.18 -1.46
C ILE A 200 -14.45 -10.65 -1.51
N SER A 201 -13.99 -10.03 -0.42
CA SER A 201 -13.72 -8.58 -0.40
C SER A 201 -12.58 -8.21 -1.34
N ILE A 202 -12.56 -6.98 -1.86
CA ILE A 202 -11.43 -6.51 -2.69
C ILE A 202 -10.10 -6.50 -1.93
N ASN A 203 -10.16 -6.30 -0.60
CA ASN A 203 -9.01 -6.36 0.30
C ASN A 203 -8.47 -7.78 0.41
N ALA A 204 -9.36 -8.76 0.58
CA ALA A 204 -8.99 -10.17 0.55
C ALA A 204 -8.41 -10.56 -0.81
N LEU A 205 -9.02 -10.11 -1.92
CA LEU A 205 -8.52 -10.38 -3.28
C LEU A 205 -7.06 -9.93 -3.44
N ASP A 206 -6.75 -8.70 -3.06
CA ASP A 206 -5.39 -8.14 -3.11
C ASP A 206 -4.39 -9.03 -2.36
N ARG A 207 -4.73 -9.37 -1.11
CA ARG A 207 -3.88 -10.19 -0.25
C ARG A 207 -3.68 -11.61 -0.79
N LEU A 208 -4.75 -12.25 -1.26
CA LEU A 208 -4.69 -13.60 -1.82
C LEU A 208 -3.83 -13.63 -3.08
N ILE A 209 -4.02 -12.68 -4.01
CA ILE A 209 -3.17 -12.57 -5.21
C ILE A 209 -1.70 -12.40 -4.80
N TRP A 210 -1.40 -11.49 -3.88
CA TRP A 210 -0.04 -11.26 -3.41
C TRP A 210 0.60 -12.55 -2.86
N MET A 211 -0.12 -13.29 -2.00
CA MET A 211 0.35 -14.56 -1.44
C MET A 211 0.57 -15.62 -2.53
N SER A 212 -0.40 -15.80 -3.43
CA SER A 212 -0.29 -16.76 -4.55
C SER A 212 0.91 -16.45 -5.44
N VAL A 213 1.15 -15.18 -5.76
CA VAL A 213 2.29 -14.78 -6.60
C VAL A 213 3.61 -15.07 -5.89
N ARG A 214 3.70 -14.83 -4.58
CA ARG A 214 4.90 -15.13 -3.79
C ARG A 214 5.18 -16.63 -3.72
N GLU A 215 4.18 -17.45 -3.40
CA GLU A 215 4.34 -18.90 -3.31
C GLU A 215 4.65 -19.52 -4.67
N PHE A 216 3.96 -19.09 -5.74
CA PHE A 216 4.24 -19.55 -7.10
C PHE A 216 5.70 -19.24 -7.53
N ARG A 217 6.20 -18.04 -7.23
CA ARG A 217 7.59 -17.65 -7.53
C ARG A 217 8.60 -18.44 -6.72
N LYS A 218 8.32 -18.71 -5.44
CA LYS A 218 9.16 -19.53 -4.56
C LYS A 218 9.28 -20.97 -5.07
N MET A 219 8.17 -21.57 -5.50
CA MET A 219 8.17 -22.91 -6.11
C MET A 219 9.03 -22.95 -7.38
N LYS A 220 8.84 -21.98 -8.30
CA LYS A 220 9.65 -21.92 -9.54
C LYS A 220 11.15 -21.80 -9.28
N ARG A 221 11.55 -21.03 -8.25
CA ARG A 221 12.96 -20.90 -7.85
C ARG A 221 13.52 -22.22 -7.31
N ASN A 222 12.74 -22.96 -6.52
CA ASN A 222 13.15 -24.23 -5.94
C ASN A 222 13.20 -25.37 -6.97
N SER A 223 12.37 -25.32 -8.02
CA SER A 223 12.35 -26.30 -9.12
C SER A 223 13.45 -26.11 -10.18
N GLY A 224 14.45 -25.24 -9.94
CA GLY A 224 15.61 -25.09 -10.83
C GLY A 224 15.37 -24.34 -12.15
N CYS A 225 14.20 -23.73 -12.36
CA CYS A 225 13.98 -22.85 -13.52
C CYS A 225 14.54 -21.46 -13.19
N GLY A 226 15.85 -21.31 -13.34
CA GLY A 226 16.58 -20.06 -13.17
C GLY A 226 16.14 -19.01 -14.19
N MET A 227 15.11 -18.24 -13.85
CA MET A 227 14.87 -16.94 -14.47
C MET A 227 15.51 -15.88 -13.58
N GLN A 228 16.74 -15.48 -13.93
CA GLN A 228 17.19 -14.12 -13.63
C GLN A 228 16.28 -13.18 -14.40
N TYR A 229 15.53 -12.31 -13.73
CA TYR A 229 15.00 -11.13 -14.42
C TYR A 229 15.24 -9.85 -13.62
N ALA A 230 15.85 -8.94 -14.37
CA ALA A 230 15.89 -7.52 -14.12
C ALA A 230 14.45 -7.00 -13.93
N LEU A 231 14.27 -6.20 -12.89
CA LEU A 231 13.15 -5.27 -12.79
C LEU A 231 13.04 -4.53 -14.13
N PRO A 232 11.82 -4.22 -14.63
CA PRO A 232 11.69 -3.22 -15.66
C PRO A 232 12.26 -1.92 -15.08
N LEU A 233 13.49 -1.60 -15.51
CA LEU A 233 14.06 -0.29 -15.32
C LEU A 233 13.15 0.67 -16.07
N GLY A 234 12.78 1.74 -15.39
CA GLY A 234 11.82 2.71 -15.89
C GLY A 234 12.16 3.25 -17.27
N GLY A 235 11.11 3.51 -18.04
CA GLY A 235 11.07 4.64 -18.96
C GLY A 235 10.52 5.85 -18.25
#